data_AF-A0A7C3Q4N0-F1
#
_entry.id   AF-A0A7C3Q4N0-F1
#
_cell.length_a   1.000
_cell.length_b   1.000
_cell.length_c   1.000
_cell.angle_alpha   90.00
_cell.angle_beta   90.00
_cell.angle_gamma   90.00
#
_symmetry.space_group_name_H-M   'P 1'
#
loop_
_entity.id
_entity.type
_entity.pdbx_description
1 polymer ?
#
loop_
_entity_poly.entity_id
_entity_poly.type
_entity_poly.pdbx_seq_one_letter_code
_entity_poly.pdbx_strand_id
1 'polypeptide(L)' 'MYSPKIDEGLIPVLYRLAKERKIPMTRLVNEILRNALGESLEDPVGAGNHPEGNSSGSLR' A
#
# COMPACT_ATOMS: atom_id res chain seq x y z
N MET A 1 8.28 -1.27 14.47
CA MET A 1 7.52 -0.08 14.04
C MET A 1 6.04 -0.38 14.25
N TYR A 2 5.29 0.46 14.97
CA TYR A 2 3.84 0.23 15.16
C TYR A 2 3.14 0.54 13.83
N SER A 3 2.57 -0.48 13.20
CA SER A 3 1.73 -0.27 12.04
C SER A 3 0.37 0.26 12.51
N PRO A 4 -0.15 1.35 11.92
CA PRO A 4 -1.50 1.80 12.23
C PRO A 4 -2.49 0.68 11.93
N LYS A 5 -3.37 0.41 12.88
CA LYS A 5 -4.44 -0.59 12.72
C LYS A 5 -5.72 0.10 12.31
N ILE A 6 -6.49 -0.56 11.44
CA ILE A 6 -7.88 -0.20 11.17
C ILE A 6 -8.69 -0.56 12.41
N ASP A 7 -9.63 0.31 12.79
CA ASP A 7 -10.61 0.01 13.84
C ASP A 7 -11.34 -1.32 13.53
N GLU A 8 -11.36 -2.25 14.49
CA GLU A 8 -11.94 -3.59 14.29
C GLU A 8 -13.43 -3.54 13.96
N GLY A 9 -14.16 -2.53 14.45
CA GLY A 9 -15.58 -2.31 14.14
C GLY A 9 -15.82 -1.94 12.67
N LEU A 10 -14.80 -1.42 11.97
CA LEU A 10 -14.90 -1.10 10.54
C LEU A 10 -14.63 -2.30 9.63
N ILE A 11 -13.97 -3.35 10.13
CA ILE A 11 -13.58 -4.52 9.32
C ILE A 11 -14.80 -5.18 8.63
N PRO A 12 -15.93 -5.47 9.31
CA PRO A 12 -17.08 -6.10 8.65
C PRO A 12 -17.69 -5.22 7.55
N VAL A 13 -17.72 -3.91 7.77
CA VAL A 13 -18.28 -2.93 6.81
C VAL A 13 -17.39 -2.85 5.57
N LEU A 14 -16.08 -2.75 5.76
CA LEU A 14 -15.09 -2.72 4.67
C LEU A 14 -15.11 -4.01 3.86
N TYR A 15 -15.22 -5.16 4.53
CA TYR A 15 -15.28 -6.45 3.86
C TYR A 15 -16.55 -6.60 3.00
N ARG A 16 -17.71 -6.17 3.54
CA ARG A 16 -18.97 -6.17 2.78
C ARG A 16 -18.88 -5.29 1.54
N LEU A 17 -18.41 -4.05 1.67
CA LEU A 17 -18.25 -3.13 0.54
C LEU A 17 -17.28 -3.67 -0.52
N ALA A 18 -16.16 -4.27 -0.09
CA ALA A 18 -15.16 -4.83 -0.99
C ALA A 18 -15.74 -6.01 -1.79
N LYS A 19 -16.53 -6.87 -1.13
CA LYS A 19 -17.24 -8.00 -1.76
C LYS A 19 -18.27 -7.52 -2.79
N GLU A 20 -19.07 -6.51 -2.46
CA GLU A 20 -20.05 -5.93 -3.39
C GLU A 20 -19.37 -5.36 -4.65
N ARG A 21 -18.21 -4.73 -4.47
CA ARG A 21 -17.40 -4.18 -5.58
C ARG A 21 -16.51 -5.21 -6.28
N LYS A 22 -16.45 -6.46 -5.79
CA LYS A 22 -15.60 -7.54 -6.29
C LYS A 22 -14.10 -7.16 -6.35
N ILE A 23 -13.60 -6.44 -5.35
CA ILE A 23 -12.19 -6.07 -5.22
C ILE A 23 -11.62 -6.52 -3.86
N PRO A 24 -10.30 -6.69 -3.72
CA PRO A 24 -9.70 -6.92 -2.41
C PRO A 24 -9.97 -5.77 -1.44
N MET A 25 -10.26 -6.07 -0.18
CA MET A 25 -10.54 -5.06 0.86
C MET A 25 -9.38 -4.06 1.02
N THR A 26 -8.14 -4.51 0.88
CA THR A 26 -6.95 -3.64 0.92
C THR A 26 -6.94 -2.62 -0.21
N ARG A 27 -7.37 -3.00 -1.41
CA ARG A 27 -7.48 -2.08 -2.55
C ARG A 27 -8.56 -1.02 -2.28
N LEU A 28 -9.72 -1.44 -1.78
CA LEU A 28 -10.79 -0.52 -1.39
C LEU A 28 -10.29 0.51 -0.36
N VAL A 29 -9.59 0.07 0.69
CA VAL A 29 -9.05 0.96 1.72
C VAL A 29 -8.06 1.96 1.11
N ASN A 30 -7.15 1.50 0.25
CA ASN A 30 -6.20 2.38 -0.44
C ASN A 30 -6.91 3.44 -1.30
N GLU A 31 -7.97 3.06 -2.03
CA GLU A 31 -8.76 3.99 -2.83
C GLU A 31 -9.48 5.02 -1.95
N ILE A 32 -10.09 4.60 -0.83
CA ILE A 32 -10.72 5.52 0.13
C ILE A 32 -9.70 6.51 0.68
N LEU A 33 -8.53 6.04 1.10
CA LEU A 33 -7.48 6.88 1.67
C LEU A 33 -6.95 7.87 0.62
N ARG A 34 -6.64 7.43 -0.60
CA ARG A 34 -6.18 8.30 -1.69
C ARG A 34 -7.20 9.39 -2.02
N ASN A 35 -8.48 9.02 -2.08
CA ASN A 35 -9.56 9.96 -2.36
C ASN A 35 -9.75 10.96 -1.22
N ALA A 36 -9.70 10.51 0.04
CA ALA A 36 -9.90 11.36 1.21
C ALA A 36 -8.74 12.33 1.44
N LEU A 37 -7.51 11.91 1.13
CA LEU A 37 -6.31 12.73 1.23
C LEU A 37 -6.11 13.64 0.01
N GLY A 38 -6.91 13.44 -1.05
CA GLY A 38 -6.98 14.28 -2.23
C GLY A 38 -5.66 14.43 -2.97
N GLU A 39 -5.09 13.34 -3.53
CA GLU A 39 -3.86 13.27 -4.36
C GLU A 39 -2.58 13.99 -3.86
N SER A 40 -2.61 14.85 -2.83
CA SER A 40 -1.47 15.62 -2.30
C SER A 40 -0.58 14.80 -1.36
N LEU A 41 -0.43 13.52 -1.63
CA LEU A 41 0.70 12.76 -1.10
C LEU A 41 1.90 13.05 -1.99
N GLU A 42 2.44 14.26 -1.89
CA GLU A 42 3.86 14.46 -2.18
C GLU A 42 4.61 13.57 -1.18
N ASP A 43 5.30 12.57 -1.71
CA ASP A 43 5.91 11.47 -0.96
C ASP A 43 6.68 11.95 0.28
N PRO A 44 6.26 11.59 1.52
CA PRO A 44 7.13 11.72 2.66
C PRO A 44 8.01 10.46 2.75
N VAL A 45 9.17 10.51 2.06
CA VAL A 45 10.39 9.69 2.30
C VAL A 45 10.28 8.21 1.85
N GLY A 46 11.09 7.63 0.96
CA GLY A 46 12.53 7.75 0.73
C GLY A 46 13.27 6.49 1.24
N ALA A 47 14.05 5.85 0.38
CA ALA A 47 15.18 4.94 0.70
C ALA A 47 14.90 3.57 1.37
N GLY A 48 14.60 2.57 0.54
CA GLY A 48 14.94 1.16 0.80
C GLY A 48 15.78 0.63 -0.36
N ASN A 49 17.10 0.84 -0.28
CA ASN A 49 18.09 0.38 -1.26
C ASN A 49 17.92 -1.11 -1.56
N HIS A 50 17.71 -1.48 -2.82
CA HIS A 50 18.10 -2.79 -3.34
C HIS A 50 19.33 -2.56 -4.22
N PRO A 51 20.56 -2.86 -3.76
CA PRO A 51 21.64 -3.08 -4.69
C PRO A 51 21.38 -4.45 -5.30
N GLU A 52 20.71 -4.50 -6.46
CA GLU A 52 20.81 -5.68 -7.29
C GLU A 52 22.28 -5.81 -7.71
N GLY A 53 22.92 -6.82 -7.12
CA GLY A 53 24.30 -7.16 -7.39
C GLY A 53 24.46 -7.42 -8.88
N ASN A 54 25.26 -6.58 -9.54
CA ASN A 54 25.77 -6.93 -10.84
C ASN A 54 27.11 -7.61 -10.65
N SER A 55 27.10 -8.91 -10.89
CA SER A 55 28.24 -9.81 -10.95
C SER A 55 29.34 -9.23 -11.83
N SER A 56 30.43 -8.76 -11.21
CA SER A 56 31.68 -8.54 -11.93
C SER A 56 32.28 -9.90 -12.27
N GLY A 57 31.89 -10.39 -13.46
CA GLY A 57 32.51 -11.52 -14.12
C GLY A 57 32.20 -11.42 -15.60
N SER A 58 33.18 -10.98 -16.39
CA SER A 58 33.65 -11.69 -17.59
C SER A 58 34.21 -10.75 -18.68
N LEU A 59 35.47 -11.03 -19.02
CA LEU A 59 36.13 -10.90 -20.33
C LEU A 59 36.25 -9.51 -20.99
N ARG A 60 37.44 -8.93 -20.85
CA ARG A 60 38.32 -8.60 -22.00
C ARG A 60 39.74 -8.28 -21.55
#